data_AF-A0A536W230-F1
#
_entry.id   AF-A0A536W230-F1
#
_cell.length_a   1.000
_cell.length_b   1.000
_cell.length_c   1.000
_cell.angle_alpha   90.00
_cell.angle_beta   90.00
_cell.angle_gamma   90.00
#
_symmetry.space_group_name_H-M   'P 1'
#
loop_
_entity.id
_entity.type
_entity.pdbx_description
1 polymer ?
#
loop_
_entity_poly.entity_id
_entity_poly.type
_entity_poly.pdbx_seq_one_letter_code
_entity_poly.pdbx_strand_id
1 'polypeptide(L)'
;MPAKYKELTGVPLSIANRCDPCLAYHIRMALAAGATRQEFVESIRLAILFTGSITIPTTRYGYGLLRARGAVALMEKTLRLSLSH
;
A
#
# COMPACT_ATOMS: atom_id res chain seq x y z
N MET A 1 16.04 -12.96 -1.15
CA MET A 1 15.35 -11.66 -1.24
C MET A 1 14.66 -11.34 0.09
N PRO A 2 14.96 -10.20 0.74
CA PRO A 2 14.34 -9.81 2.02
C PRO A 2 12.80 -9.72 1.95
N ALA A 3 12.13 -9.92 3.09
CA ALA A 3 10.67 -9.96 3.18
C ALA A 3 10.00 -8.71 2.60
N LYS A 4 10.54 -7.51 2.92
CA LYS A 4 10.07 -6.23 2.36
C LYS A 4 9.94 -6.27 0.84
N TYR A 5 10.97 -6.75 0.16
CA TYR A 5 11.00 -6.77 -1.31
C TYR A 5 10.05 -7.83 -1.89
N LYS A 6 9.92 -9.00 -1.24
CA LYS A 6 8.93 -10.02 -1.65
C LYS A 6 7.51 -9.48 -1.62
N GLU A 7 7.16 -8.79 -0.54
CA GLU A 7 5.82 -8.22 -0.38
C GLU A 7 5.58 -7.01 -1.28
N LEU A 8 6.60 -6.14 -1.47
CA LEU A 8 6.53 -5.04 -2.43
C LEU A 8 6.36 -5.51 -3.87
N THR A 9 6.93 -6.67 -4.25
CA THR A 9 6.67 -7.29 -5.57
C THR A 9 5.24 -7.85 -5.67
N GLY A 10 4.64 -8.27 -4.55
CA GLY A 10 3.25 -8.71 -4.52
C GLY A 10 2.24 -7.60 -4.85
N VAL A 11 2.58 -6.33 -4.59
CA VAL A 11 1.74 -5.16 -4.89
C VAL A 11 1.42 -5.04 -6.40
N PRO A 12 2.41 -4.93 -7.31
CA PRO A 12 2.15 -4.76 -8.75
C PRO A 12 1.55 -6.01 -9.37
N LEU A 13 1.89 -7.21 -8.87
CA LEU A 13 1.27 -8.46 -9.30
C LEU A 13 -0.21 -8.52 -8.93
N SER A 14 -0.57 -8.06 -7.72
CA SER A 14 -1.97 -7.97 -7.31
C SER A 14 -2.75 -6.97 -8.16
N ILE A 15 -2.12 -5.85 -8.54
CA ILE A 15 -2.71 -4.86 -9.44
C ILE A 15 -2.90 -5.44 -10.85
N ALA A 16 -1.89 -6.11 -11.40
CA ALA A 16 -1.96 -6.76 -12.71
C ALA A 16 -3.03 -7.84 -12.78
N ASN A 17 -3.20 -8.61 -11.69
CA ASN A 17 -4.25 -9.62 -11.58
C ASN A 17 -5.60 -9.04 -11.14
N ARG A 18 -5.71 -7.72 -10.89
CA ARG A 18 -6.93 -7.04 -10.43
C ARG A 18 -7.52 -7.65 -9.17
N CYS A 19 -6.66 -8.11 -8.25
CA CYS A 19 -7.06 -8.74 -6.99
C CYS A 19 -6.92 -7.76 -5.81
N ASP A 20 -8.03 -7.09 -5.44
CA ASP A 20 -8.06 -6.17 -4.30
C ASP A 20 -7.70 -6.84 -2.95
N PRO A 21 -8.20 -8.05 -2.61
CA PRO A 21 -7.78 -8.74 -1.38
C PRO A 21 -6.28 -9.06 -1.33
N CYS A 22 -5.71 -9.49 -2.46
CA CYS A 22 -4.28 -9.77 -2.58
C CYS A 22 -3.46 -8.47 -2.40
N LEU A 23 -3.93 -7.38 -3.02
CA LEU A 23 -3.29 -6.06 -2.90
C LEU A 23 -3.31 -5.57 -1.45
N ALA A 24 -4.43 -5.72 -0.75
CA ALA A 24 -4.54 -5.38 0.67
C ALA A 24 -3.58 -6.21 1.54
N TYR A 25 -3.48 -7.52 1.28
CA TYR A 25 -2.56 -8.42 1.97
C TYR A 25 -1.10 -7.97 1.80
N HIS A 26 -0.66 -7.80 0.56
CA HIS A 26 0.72 -7.43 0.25
C HIS A 26 1.07 -6.01 0.72
N ILE A 27 0.14 -5.06 0.67
CA ILE A 27 0.33 -3.73 1.28
C ILE A 27 0.56 -3.86 2.79
N ARG A 28 -0.28 -4.63 3.50
CA ARG A 28 -0.15 -4.83 4.95
C ARG A 28 1.19 -5.48 5.31
N MET A 29 1.59 -6.52 4.58
CA MET A 29 2.83 -7.24 4.85
C MET A 29 4.07 -6.43 4.51
N ALA A 30 4.08 -5.70 3.38
CA ALA A 30 5.18 -4.81 3.01
C ALA A 30 5.33 -3.67 4.03
N LEU A 31 4.23 -3.10 4.52
CA LEU A 31 4.26 -2.10 5.60
C LEU A 31 4.85 -2.67 6.90
N ALA A 32 4.42 -3.87 7.31
CA ALA A 32 4.96 -4.55 8.48
C ALA A 32 6.48 -4.83 8.35
N ALA A 33 6.96 -5.02 7.12
CA ALA A 33 8.37 -5.17 6.79
C ALA A 33 9.12 -3.84 6.58
N GLY A 34 8.49 -2.70 6.90
CA GLY A 34 9.11 -1.36 6.86
C GLY A 34 9.14 -0.70 5.48
N ALA A 35 8.27 -1.12 4.55
CA ALA A 35 8.15 -0.44 3.26
C ALA A 35 7.62 1.00 3.44
N THR A 36 8.25 1.92 2.72
CA THR A 36 7.93 3.34 2.72
C THR A 36 6.80 3.66 1.76
N ARG A 37 6.12 4.79 1.99
CA ARG A 37 5.11 5.30 1.06
C ARG A 37 5.66 5.51 -0.35
N GLN A 38 6.91 5.94 -0.48
CA GLN A 38 7.55 6.16 -1.78
C GLN A 38 7.76 4.85 -2.54
N GLU A 39 8.18 3.78 -1.86
CA GLU A 39 8.30 2.44 -2.48
C GLU A 39 6.95 1.92 -2.99
N PHE A 40 5.85 2.14 -2.25
CA PHE A 40 4.52 1.78 -2.75
C PHE A 40 4.09 2.60 -3.97
N VAL A 41 4.29 3.91 -3.93
CA VAL A 41 3.95 4.79 -5.06
C VAL A 41 4.67 4.33 -6.33
N GLU A 42 5.96 4.01 -6.23
CA GLU A 42 6.74 3.55 -7.37
C GLU A 42 6.28 2.18 -7.86
N SER A 43 6.04 1.24 -6.94
CA SER A 43 5.53 -0.09 -7.28
C SER A 43 4.17 -0.04 -7.99
N ILE A 44 3.27 0.84 -7.53
CA ILE A 44 1.95 1.07 -8.13
C ILE A 44 2.08 1.73 -9.52
N ARG A 45 3.00 2.70 -9.68
CA ARG A 45 3.27 3.34 -10.98
C ARG A 45 3.76 2.34 -12.02
N LEU A 46 4.68 1.45 -11.64
CA LEU A 46 5.15 0.38 -12.52
C LEU A 46 4.00 -0.56 -12.92
N ALA A 47 3.07 -0.85 -12.01
CA ALA A 47 1.90 -1.66 -12.33
C ALA A 47 1.00 -0.98 -13.38
N ILE A 48 0.70 0.31 -13.23
CA ILE A 48 -0.11 1.06 -14.21
C ILE A 48 0.62 1.16 -15.55
N LEU A 49 1.93 1.45 -15.53
CA LEU A 49 2.74 1.55 -16.75
C LEU A 49 2.69 0.25 -17.58
N PHE A 50 2.73 -0.90 -16.91
CA PHE A 50 2.69 -2.21 -17.55
C PHE A 50 1.29 -2.61 -18.03
N THR A 51 0.25 -2.31 -17.24
CA THR A 51 -1.10 -2.86 -17.44
C THR A 51 -2.07 -1.90 -18.13
N GLY A 52 -1.77 -0.60 -18.14
CA GLY A 52 -2.64 0.44 -18.68
C GLY A 52 -3.85 0.77 -17.79
N SER A 53 -4.86 1.39 -18.41
CA SER A 53 -6.00 1.98 -17.68
C SER A 53 -6.92 0.94 -17.01
N ILE A 54 -6.87 -0.33 -17.42
CA ILE A 54 -7.74 -1.38 -16.91
C ILE A 54 -7.56 -1.64 -15.41
N THR A 55 -6.40 -1.30 -14.85
CA THR A 55 -6.08 -1.47 -13.43
C THR A 55 -6.29 -0.22 -12.59
N ILE A 56 -6.83 0.86 -13.17
CA ILE A 56 -7.13 2.11 -12.43
C ILE A 56 -8.04 1.85 -11.20
N PRO A 57 -9.12 1.03 -11.27
CA PRO A 57 -9.96 0.77 -10.09
C PRO A 57 -9.18 0.13 -8.93
N THR A 58 -8.45 -0.94 -9.21
CA THR A 58 -7.60 -1.67 -8.24
C THR A 58 -6.49 -0.77 -7.68
N THR A 59 -5.92 0.08 -8.53
CA THR A 59 -4.92 1.08 -8.10
C THR A 59 -5.53 2.14 -7.18
N ARG A 60 -6.72 2.66 -7.48
CA ARG A 60 -7.42 3.62 -6.61
C ARG A 60 -7.75 3.00 -5.25
N TYR A 61 -8.14 1.72 -5.24
CA TYR A 61 -8.31 0.95 -4.01
C TYR A 61 -7.00 0.88 -3.20
N GLY A 62 -5.88 0.50 -3.81
CA GLY A 62 -4.57 0.47 -3.17
C GLY A 62 -4.15 1.81 -2.57
N TYR A 63 -4.30 2.91 -3.33
CA TYR A 63 -4.06 4.26 -2.80
C TYR A 63 -5.02 4.64 -1.66
N GLY A 64 -6.27 4.18 -1.71
CA GLY A 64 -7.24 4.33 -0.63
C GLY A 64 -6.75 3.71 0.67
N LEU A 65 -6.24 2.48 0.61
CA LEU A 65 -5.67 1.79 1.78
C LEU A 65 -4.48 2.54 2.38
N LEU A 66 -3.57 3.01 1.52
CA LEU A 66 -2.39 3.77 1.96
C LEU A 66 -2.77 5.12 2.59
N ARG A 67 -3.83 5.78 2.09
CA ARG A 67 -4.36 7.01 2.70
C ARG A 67 -5.06 6.76 4.03
N ALA A 68 -5.95 5.77 4.08
CA ALA A 68 -6.72 5.44 5.29
C ALA A 68 -5.78 5.11 6.46
N ARG A 69 -4.68 4.39 6.20
CA ARG A 69 -3.70 4.09 7.25
C ARG A 69 -2.86 5.31 7.66
N GLY A 70 -2.59 6.24 6.75
CA GLY A 70 -2.01 7.54 7.10
C GLY A 70 -2.92 8.35 8.02
N ALA A 71 -4.23 8.32 7.77
CA ALA A 71 -5.23 8.92 8.65
C ALA A 71 -5.30 8.22 10.01
N VAL A 72 -5.30 6.88 10.05
CA VAL A 72 -5.30 6.11 11.30
C VAL A 72 -4.02 6.36 12.12
N ALA A 73 -2.84 6.35 11.49
CA ALA A 73 -1.58 6.63 12.17
C ALA A 73 -1.51 8.08 12.71
N LEU A 74 -2.08 9.04 11.97
CA LEU A 74 -2.21 10.42 12.44
C LEU A 74 -3.18 10.51 13.62
N MET A 75 -4.33 9.83 13.56
CA MET A 75 -5.29 9.77 14.65
C MET A 75 -4.70 9.12 15.91
N GLU A 76 -3.99 8.00 15.79
CA GLU A 76 -3.29 7.36 16.92
C GLU A 76 -2.23 8.29 17.53
N LYS A 77 -1.50 9.03 16.70
CA LYS A 77 -0.52 10.02 17.17
C LYS A 77 -1.20 11.18 17.90
N THR A 78 -2.28 11.73 17.35
CA THR A 78 -3.08 12.80 17.98
C THR A 78 -3.73 12.33 19.28
N LEU A 79 -4.27 11.11 19.31
CA LEU A 79 -4.87 10.52 20.50
C LEU A 79 -3.84 10.31 21.61
N ARG A 80 -2.64 9.79 21.27
CA ARG A 80 -1.53 9.67 22.23
C ARG A 80 -1.09 11.02 22.77
N LEU A 81 -1.05 12.06 21.94
CA LEU A 81 -0.72 13.43 22.35
C LEU A 81 -1.80 14.04 23.27
N SER A 82 -3.07 13.75 23.00
CA SER A 82 -4.20 14.20 23.82
C SER A 82 -4.32 13.48 25.17
N LEU A 83 -3.76 12.28 25.30
CA LEU A 83 -3.75 11.49 26.54
C LEU A 83 -2.48 11.70 27.38
N SER A 84 -1.54 12.53 26.89
CA SER A 84 -0.30 12.89 27.59
C SER A 84 -0.38 14.23 28.34
N HIS A 85 -1.58 14.78 28.51
CA HIS A 85 -1.89 15.95 29.35
C HIS A 85 -2.99 15.61 30.35
#